data_AF-A0A920QST7-F1
#
_entry.id   AF-A0A920QST7-F1
#
_cell.length_a   1.000
_cell.length_b   1.000
_cell.length_c   1.000
_cell.angle_alpha   90.00
_cell.angle_beta   90.00
_cell.angle_gamma   90.00
#
_symmetry.space_group_name_H-M   'P 1'
#
loop_
_entity.id
_entity.type
_entity.pdbx_description
1 polymer ?
#
loop_
_entity_poly.entity_id
_entity_poly.type
_entity_poly.pdbx_seq_one_letter_code
_entity_poly.pdbx_strand_id
1 'polypeptide(L)'
;MGNTVAELGAHNRPLDIVSYKVKGDEFLLISNANHPLTKIACQNIDTQDSLTIPDRSLDDNRDGPLSPLSGVPRTELPHPGVRKLANINGSAVLMYQEDDSGMHLRSYETSEL
;
A
#
# COMPACT_ATOMS: atom_id res chain seq x y z
N MET A 1 -7.11 -21.01 -8.27
CA MET A 1 -7.61 -20.31 -7.07
C MET A 1 -6.55 -19.27 -6.69
N GLY A 2 -6.96 -18.06 -6.31
CA GLY A 2 -6.05 -17.03 -5.80
C GLY A 2 -6.05 -17.02 -4.27
N ASN A 3 -4.91 -16.71 -3.65
CA ASN A 3 -4.79 -16.58 -2.20
C ASN A 3 -4.81 -15.10 -1.82
N THR A 4 -5.58 -14.74 -0.79
CA THR A 4 -5.49 -13.42 -0.18
C THR A 4 -4.25 -13.40 0.71
N VAL A 5 -3.31 -12.51 0.38
CA VAL A 5 -1.98 -12.43 1.02
C VAL A 5 -1.84 -11.28 2.00
N ALA A 6 -2.83 -10.37 2.07
CA ALA A 6 -2.79 -9.18 2.90
C ALA A 6 -4.19 -8.68 3.26
N GLU A 7 -4.37 -8.30 4.52
CA GLU A 7 -5.47 -7.47 5.01
C GLU A 7 -5.01 -6.01 4.92
N LEU A 8 -5.79 -5.14 4.27
CA LEU A 8 -5.38 -3.77 3.97
C LEU A 8 -6.10 -2.68 4.79
N GLY A 9 -6.89 -3.07 5.79
CA GLY A 9 -7.70 -2.18 6.60
C GLY A 9 -9.09 -1.95 6.01
N ALA A 10 -10.01 -1.55 6.90
CA ALA A 10 -11.34 -1.11 6.51
C ALA A 10 -11.28 0.03 5.48
N HIS A 11 -12.19 0.01 4.50
CA HIS A 11 -12.27 1.02 3.44
C HIS A 11 -10.98 1.18 2.62
N ASN A 12 -10.10 0.17 2.59
CA ASN A 12 -8.96 0.17 1.70
C ASN A 12 -9.40 -0.07 0.26
N ARG A 13 -9.68 1.03 -0.45
CA ARG A 13 -9.94 1.07 -1.88
C ARG A 13 -8.78 1.79 -2.56
N PRO A 14 -7.79 1.04 -3.09
CA PRO A 14 -6.67 1.64 -3.81
C PRO A 14 -7.16 2.54 -4.94
N LEU A 15 -6.53 3.70 -5.07
CA LEU A 15 -6.76 4.62 -6.18
C LEU A 15 -5.91 4.24 -7.38
N ASP A 16 -4.66 3.84 -7.12
CA ASP A 16 -3.69 3.47 -8.14
C ASP A 16 -2.59 2.58 -7.57
N ILE A 17 -2.00 1.76 -8.42
CA ILE A 17 -0.94 0.80 -8.06
C ILE A 17 0.12 0.78 -9.17
N VAL A 18 1.39 0.90 -8.78
CA VAL A 18 2.53 0.66 -9.68
C VAL A 18 3.53 -0.29 -9.05
N SER A 19 4.26 -1.03 -9.87
CA SER A 19 5.44 -1.78 -9.42
C SER A 19 6.72 -1.11 -9.88
N TYR A 20 7.81 -1.28 -9.12
CA TYR A 20 9.16 -0.84 -9.50
C TYR A 20 10.22 -1.76 -8.89
N LYS A 21 11.46 -1.69 -9.39
CA LYS A 21 12.59 -2.49 -8.89
C LYS A 21 13.72 -1.62 -8.38
N VAL A 22 14.26 -1.96 -7.20
CA VAL A 22 15.44 -1.32 -6.61
C VAL A 22 16.43 -2.41 -6.23
N LYS A 23 17.64 -2.34 -6.78
CA LYS A 23 18.73 -3.31 -6.49
C LYS A 23 18.34 -4.79 -6.67
N GLY A 24 17.38 -5.07 -7.56
CA GLY A 24 16.87 -6.42 -7.84
C GLY A 24 15.58 -6.77 -7.11
N ASP A 25 15.25 -6.06 -6.02
CA ASP A 25 14.03 -6.27 -5.25
C ASP A 25 12.85 -5.54 -5.91
N GLU A 26 11.71 -6.22 -6.02
CA GLU A 26 10.48 -5.66 -6.59
C GLU A 26 9.52 -5.21 -5.51
N PHE A 27 8.94 -4.03 -5.69
CA PHE A 27 8.02 -3.40 -4.76
C PHE A 27 6.72 -3.01 -5.46
N LEU A 28 5.61 -3.12 -4.74
CA LEU A 28 4.34 -2.48 -5.08
C LEU A 28 4.21 -1.18 -4.30
N LEU A 29 3.77 -0.14 -4.99
CA LEU A 29 3.37 1.13 -4.39
C LEU A 29 1.88 1.33 -4.62
N ILE A 30 1.14 1.53 -3.54
CA ILE A 30 -0.32 1.55 -3.53
C ILE A 30 -0.77 2.88 -2.94
N SER A 31 -1.46 3.68 -3.75
CA SER A 31 -2.09 4.92 -3.29
C SER A 31 -3.53 4.67 -2.86
N ASN A 32 -4.01 5.43 -1.89
CA ASN A 32 -5.36 5.29 -1.34
C ASN A 32 -5.99 6.65 -1.02
N ALA A 33 -7.32 6.68 -0.97
CA ALA A 33 -8.10 7.83 -0.54
C ALA A 33 -7.94 8.14 0.95
N ASN A 34 -8.02 7.09 1.77
CA ASN A 34 -8.19 7.16 3.23
C ASN A 34 -7.05 6.51 4.02
N HIS A 35 -6.04 5.99 3.32
CA HIS A 35 -4.87 5.34 3.92
C HIS A 35 -3.58 5.97 3.36
N PRO A 36 -2.48 5.95 4.12
CA PRO A 36 -1.18 6.42 3.62
C PRO A 36 -0.73 5.68 2.36
N LEU A 37 0.18 6.30 1.61
CA LEU A 37 0.88 5.64 0.52
C LEU A 37 1.59 4.40 1.06
N THR A 38 1.25 3.24 0.53
CA THR A 38 1.70 1.96 1.08
C THR A 38 2.70 1.30 0.13
N LYS A 39 3.84 0.88 0.66
CA LYS A 39 4.86 0.09 -0.03
C LYS A 39 4.84 -1.36 0.46
N ILE A 40 4.88 -2.32 -0.46
CA ILE A 40 4.92 -3.76 -0.16
C ILE A 40 6.07 -4.38 -0.96
N ALA A 41 6.93 -5.14 -0.28
CA ALA A 41 7.97 -5.94 -0.96
C ALA A 41 7.35 -7.22 -1.55
N CYS A 42 7.52 -7.44 -2.85
CA CYS A 42 6.90 -8.57 -3.55
C CYS A 42 7.45 -9.94 -3.12
N GLN A 43 8.71 -9.98 -2.67
CA GLN A 43 9.39 -11.21 -2.25
C GLN A 43 8.72 -11.94 -1.08
N ASN A 44 7.83 -11.26 -0.36
CA ASN A 44 7.14 -11.83 0.79
C ASN A 44 5.72 -12.31 0.45
N ILE A 45 5.23 -12.06 -0.78
CA ILE A 45 3.82 -12.28 -1.16
C ILE A 45 3.51 -13.77 -1.32
N ASP A 46 4.34 -14.50 -2.06
CA ASP A 46 4.13 -15.90 -2.39
C ASP A 46 4.35 -16.85 -1.21
N THR A 47 5.11 -16.41 -0.21
CA THR A 47 5.37 -17.16 1.02
C THR A 47 4.34 -16.92 2.13
N GLN A 48 3.35 -16.04 1.95
CA GLN A 48 2.32 -15.85 2.97
C GLN A 48 1.34 -17.00 3.01
N ASP A 49 1.04 -17.44 4.23
CA ASP A 49 -0.12 -18.29 4.47
C ASP A 49 -1.40 -17.55 4.08
N SER A 50 -2.40 -18.31 3.65
CA SER A 50 -3.71 -17.73 3.35
C SER A 50 -4.32 -17.13 4.61
N LEU A 51 -4.92 -15.95 4.47
CA LEU A 51 -5.67 -15.33 5.56
C LEU A 51 -6.97 -16.12 5.80
N THR A 52 -6.98 -16.97 6.82
CA THR A 52 -8.13 -17.81 7.19
C THR A 52 -8.86 -17.35 8.43
N ILE A 53 -8.31 -16.39 9.17
CA ILE A 53 -8.91 -15.83 10.39
C ILE A 53 -9.66 -14.56 10.03
N PRO A 54 -10.98 -14.47 10.28
CA PRO A 54 -11.74 -13.25 10.04
C PRO A 54 -11.21 -12.05 10.84
N ASP A 55 -11.16 -10.88 10.21
CA ASP A 55 -10.93 -9.63 10.92
C ASP A 55 -12.14 -9.33 11.83
N ARG A 56 -11.88 -9.13 13.12
CA ARG A 56 -12.88 -8.78 14.13
C ARG A 56 -12.83 -7.31 14.52
N SER A 57 -12.03 -6.50 13.83
CA SER A 57 -11.86 -5.08 14.11
C SER A 57 -13.17 -4.28 14.00
N LEU A 58 -14.18 -4.81 13.30
CA LEU A 58 -15.47 -4.18 13.05
C LEU A 58 -16.66 -4.88 13.75
N ASP A 59 -16.43 -5.84 14.64
CA ASP A 59 -17.52 -6.58 15.30
C ASP A 59 -18.35 -5.67 16.24
N ASP A 60 -19.69 -5.77 16.15
CA ASP A 60 -20.65 -4.91 16.88
C ASP A 60 -20.63 -5.11 18.41
N ASN A 61 -20.20 -6.27 18.90
CA ASN A 61 -20.04 -6.60 20.33
C ASN A 61 -18.54 -6.66 20.69
N ARG A 62 -17.91 -5.49 20.71
CA ARG A 62 -16.46 -5.35 20.82
C ARG A 62 -15.96 -5.44 22.28
N ASP A 63 -15.89 -6.65 22.82
CA ASP A 63 -15.26 -6.92 24.14
C ASP A 63 -13.78 -7.40 24.03
N GLY A 64 -13.23 -7.46 22.81
CA GLY A 64 -11.87 -7.98 22.54
C GLY A 64 -10.92 -6.99 21.85
N PRO A 65 -9.59 -7.27 21.88
CA PRO A 65 -8.60 -6.47 21.16
C PRO A 65 -8.79 -6.57 19.64
N LEU A 66 -8.36 -5.53 18.91
CA LEU A 66 -8.33 -5.54 17.44
C LEU A 66 -7.53 -6.74 16.93
N SER A 67 -8.00 -7.38 15.86
CA SER A 67 -7.18 -8.36 15.15
C SER A 67 -5.86 -7.69 14.72
N PRO A 68 -4.70 -8.35 14.92
CA PRO A 68 -3.46 -7.83 14.41
C PRO A 68 -3.51 -7.80 12.89
N LEU A 69 -2.83 -6.81 12.32
CA LEU A 69 -2.65 -6.71 10.89
C LEU A 69 -2.04 -8.01 10.36
N SER A 70 -2.66 -8.60 9.34
CA SER A 70 -2.30 -9.93 8.85
C SER A 70 -1.88 -9.92 7.39
N GLY A 71 -0.91 -10.77 7.05
CA GLY A 71 -0.36 -10.94 5.70
C GLY A 71 0.96 -10.21 5.50
N VAL A 72 1.25 -9.82 4.25
CA VAL A 72 2.57 -9.25 3.89
C VAL A 72 2.92 -7.99 4.70
N PRO A 73 4.18 -7.88 5.18
CA PRO A 73 4.67 -6.65 5.76
C PRO A 73 4.53 -5.48 4.79
N ARG A 74 4.11 -4.33 5.31
CA ARG A 74 3.95 -3.09 4.55
C ARG A 74 4.60 -1.92 5.25
N THR A 75 5.06 -0.97 4.47
CA THR A 75 5.62 0.30 4.95
C THR A 75 4.72 1.43 4.50
N GLU A 76 4.32 2.28 5.44
CA GLU A 76 3.64 3.53 5.14
C GLU A 76 4.67 4.61 4.82
N LEU A 77 4.47 5.33 3.72
CA LEU A 77 5.35 6.40 3.29
C LEU A 77 4.68 7.76 3.50
N PRO A 78 5.42 8.80 3.93
CA PRO A 78 4.86 10.10 4.32
C PRO A 78 4.58 11.00 3.09
N HIS A 79 3.86 10.47 2.09
CA HIS A 79 3.41 11.20 0.91
C HIS A 79 1.88 11.32 0.94
N PRO A 80 1.33 12.33 1.64
CA PRO A 80 -0.11 12.52 1.70
C PRO A 80 -0.69 12.89 0.33
N GLY A 81 -1.99 12.65 0.18
CA GLY A 81 -2.75 13.18 -0.95
C GLY A 81 -2.48 12.55 -2.31
N VAL A 82 -1.74 11.43 -2.40
CA VAL A 82 -1.46 10.77 -3.68
C VAL A 82 -2.76 10.23 -4.29
N ARG A 83 -3.07 10.67 -5.52
CA ARG A 83 -4.26 10.28 -6.28
C ARG A 83 -3.93 9.35 -7.44
N LYS A 84 -2.77 9.55 -8.08
CA LYS A 84 -2.28 8.75 -9.20
C LYS A 84 -0.77 8.56 -9.12
N LEU A 85 -0.31 7.45 -9.69
CA LEU A 85 1.08 7.03 -9.74
C LEU A 85 1.46 6.73 -11.19
N ALA A 86 2.69 7.07 -11.57
CA ALA A 86 3.29 6.57 -12.80
C ALA A 86 4.75 6.22 -12.56
N ASN A 87 5.13 4.98 -12.86
CA ASN A 87 6.51 4.56 -12.86
C ASN A 87 7.22 5.15 -14.09
N ILE A 88 8.33 5.86 -13.86
CA ILE A 88 9.19 6.41 -14.89
C ILE A 88 10.41 5.50 -15.04
N ASN A 89 10.29 4.50 -15.92
CA ASN A 89 11.36 3.58 -16.32
C ASN A 89 12.13 2.90 -15.17
N GLY A 90 11.52 2.80 -13.99
CA GLY A 90 12.07 2.18 -12.78
C GLY A 90 12.94 3.10 -11.92
N SER A 91 13.32 4.30 -12.39
CA SER A 91 14.18 5.21 -11.62
C SER A 91 13.40 6.16 -10.71
N ALA A 92 12.20 6.55 -11.11
CA ALA A 92 11.36 7.46 -10.32
C ALA A 92 9.89 7.07 -10.40
N VAL A 93 9.11 7.55 -9.43
CA VAL A 93 7.65 7.52 -9.47
C VAL A 93 7.15 8.96 -9.52
N LEU A 94 6.34 9.25 -10.53
CA LEU A 94 5.58 10.48 -10.63
C LEU A 94 4.29 10.32 -9.82
N MET A 95 4.03 11.26 -8.92
CA MET A 95 2.86 11.30 -8.06
C MET A 95 2.03 12.55 -8.38
N TYR A 96 0.75 12.34 -8.66
CA TYR A 96 -0.22 13.43 -8.71
C TYR A 96 -0.87 13.55 -7.33
N GLN A 97 -0.56 14.63 -6.62
CA GLN A 97 -0.85 14.82 -5.19
C GLN A 97 -1.76 16.01 -4.95
N GLU A 98 -2.70 15.86 -4.02
CA GLU A 98 -3.61 16.90 -3.55
C GLU A 98 -3.20 17.37 -2.15
N ASP A 99 -3.05 18.67 -1.97
CA ASP A 99 -2.92 19.31 -0.65
C ASP A 99 -3.79 20.58 -0.57
N ASP A 100 -3.73 21.30 0.56
CA ASP A 100 -4.53 22.51 0.79
C ASP A 100 -4.31 23.61 -0.26
N SER A 101 -3.19 23.58 -0.98
CA SER A 101 -2.87 24.54 -2.06
C SER A 101 -3.30 24.05 -3.45
N GLY A 102 -3.84 22.84 -3.55
CA GLY A 102 -4.38 22.27 -4.77
C GLY A 102 -3.62 21.04 -5.25
N MET A 103 -3.55 20.89 -6.59
CA MET A 103 -2.98 19.71 -7.22
C MET A 103 -1.54 19.93 -7.68
N HIS A 104 -0.67 18.99 -7.34
CA HIS A 104 0.77 19.02 -7.62
C HIS A 104 1.20 17.77 -8.36
N LEU A 105 2.20 17.94 -9.22
CA LEU A 105 2.90 16.84 -9.85
C LEU A 105 4.32 16.78 -9.30
N ARG A 106 4.68 15.69 -8.61
CA ARG A 106 5.97 15.53 -7.93
C ARG A 106 6.62 14.22 -8.37
N SER A 107 7.93 14.22 -8.60
CA SER A 107 8.70 13.02 -8.89
C SER A 107 9.57 12.65 -7.70
N TYR A 108 9.58 11.36 -7.34
CA TYR A 108 10.42 10.82 -6.27
C TYR A 108 11.26 9.67 -6.82
N GLU A 109 12.56 9.67 -6.51
CA GLU A 109 13.47 8.59 -6.90
C GLU A 109 13.05 7.28 -6.22
N THR A 110 13.02 6.18 -6.96
CA THR A 110 12.61 4.87 -6.43
C THR A 110 13.53 4.37 -5.34
N SER A 111 14.80 4.79 -5.35
CA SER A 111 15.77 4.47 -4.29
C SER A 111 15.48 5.17 -2.96
N GLU A 112 14.67 6.22 -2.95
CA GLU A 112 14.28 6.98 -1.76
C GLU A 112 12.87 6.61 -1.25
N LEU A 113 12.14 5.77 -2.01
CA LEU A 113 10.80 5.26 -1.69
C LEU A 113 10.84 3.91 -0.97
#